data_AF-A0A2A4RQ16-F1
#
_entry.id   AF-A0A2A4RQ16-F1
#
_cell.length_a   1.000
_cell.length_b   1.000
_cell.length_c   1.000
_cell.angle_alpha   90.00
_cell.angle_beta   90.00
_cell.angle_gamma   90.00
#
_symmetry.space_group_name_H-M   'P 1'
#
loop_
_entity.id
_entity.type
_entity.pdbx_description
1 polymer ?
#
loop_
_entity_poly.entity_id
_entity_poly.type
_entity_poly.pdbx_seq_one_letter_code
_entity_poly.pdbx_strand_id
1 'polypeptide(L)'
;MIYPSRLRISCLCVSLAMFSIGIAPEEPMVLYSDLTPESPEMYFNIGELLIAETADDSHILLGTQFLAIGVGLASRQDQPELAASMCIALAWSEPDAKMAASLWDFALMLDPNRYSAWVVHRNARLKEQAVVFEEAAQCVYAARFNDPKRASELLARRDILRALQDGARQAGLDPVKIHRLLESMINDSHNDDCRGRVFITERSEGQVRRVVCQDHTRPIGSSPNEESLRMLIKLELVLLDGLRPSGDAPWATIAYLQLSEPAREPSLSQIADYYNINYARPYRRDDRWTSSP
;
A
#
# COMPACT_ATOMS: atom_id res chain seq x y z
N MET A 1 -30.02 37.35 4.79
CA MET A 1 -30.36 36.28 3.83
C MET A 1 -29.93 34.98 4.48
N ILE A 2 -30.90 34.25 5.01
CA ILE A 2 -30.74 33.06 5.84
C ILE A 2 -31.19 31.88 4.98
N TYR A 3 -30.31 30.91 4.73
CA TYR A 3 -30.70 29.54 4.47
C TYR A 3 -29.62 28.59 5.02
N PRO A 4 -29.93 27.82 6.07
CA PRO A 4 -29.15 26.69 6.53
C PRO A 4 -29.76 25.38 6.01
N SER A 5 -28.94 24.37 5.73
CA SER A 5 -29.40 22.97 5.85
C SER A 5 -28.21 22.02 5.84
N ARG A 6 -27.90 21.55 7.05
CA ARG A 6 -27.01 20.44 7.34
C ARG A 6 -27.62 19.17 6.74
N LEU A 7 -26.96 18.56 5.76
CA LEU A 7 -27.21 17.15 5.44
C LEU A 7 -26.60 16.30 6.57
N ARG A 8 -27.46 15.78 7.44
CA ARG A 8 -27.13 14.65 8.30
C ARG A 8 -27.22 13.39 7.45
N ILE A 9 -26.08 12.80 7.10
CA ILE A 9 -26.03 11.43 6.60
C ILE A 9 -26.20 10.51 7.81
N SER A 10 -27.41 9.98 7.97
CA SER A 10 -27.69 8.91 8.92
C SER A 10 -26.98 7.66 8.44
N CYS A 11 -25.86 7.30 9.09
CA CYS A 11 -25.34 5.94 9.05
C CYS A 11 -26.40 5.03 9.67
N LEU A 12 -27.08 4.27 8.81
CA LEU A 12 -27.94 3.18 9.25
C LEU A 12 -27.03 2.01 9.64
N CYS A 13 -26.45 2.08 10.84
CA CYS A 13 -25.84 0.91 11.47
C CYS A 13 -26.99 -0.05 11.79
N VAL A 14 -27.20 -1.05 10.94
CA VAL A 14 -28.02 -2.22 11.25
C VAL A 14 -27.27 -2.98 12.34
N SER A 15 -27.57 -2.61 13.58
CA SER A 15 -27.13 -3.35 14.76
C SER A 15 -28.05 -4.56 14.87
N LEU A 16 -27.60 -5.71 14.38
CA LEU A 16 -28.28 -6.97 14.60
C LEU A 16 -28.15 -7.30 16.10
N ALA A 17 -29.25 -7.14 16.84
CA ALA A 17 -29.36 -7.60 18.21
C ALA A 17 -29.45 -9.13 18.20
N MET A 18 -28.32 -9.81 18.34
CA MET A 18 -28.25 -11.24 18.58
C MET A 18 -28.66 -11.53 20.03
N PHE A 19 -29.90 -12.02 20.20
CA PHE A 19 -30.35 -12.66 21.43
C PHE A 19 -29.50 -13.92 21.67
N SER A 20 -28.75 -13.94 22.77
CA SER A 20 -28.04 -15.12 23.25
C SER A 20 -29.04 -16.17 23.77
N ILE A 21 -29.50 -17.04 22.89
CA ILE A 21 -29.95 -18.38 23.27
C ILE A 21 -28.74 -19.28 23.08
N GLY A 22 -28.27 -19.92 24.16
CA GLY A 22 -27.09 -20.78 24.19
C GLY A 22 -27.27 -22.08 23.42
N ILE A 23 -27.41 -21.97 22.11
CA ILE A 23 -27.16 -23.04 21.15
C ILE A 23 -25.69 -22.84 20.77
N ALA A 24 -24.82 -23.81 21.10
CA ALA A 24 -23.49 -23.82 20.52
C ALA A 24 -23.69 -23.74 19.00
N PRO A 25 -23.08 -22.77 18.28
CA PRO A 25 -23.22 -22.73 16.84
C PRO A 25 -22.73 -24.09 16.34
N GLU A 26 -23.65 -24.91 15.80
CA GLU A 26 -23.23 -25.98 14.91
C GLU A 26 -22.37 -25.25 13.89
N GLU A 27 -21.07 -25.57 13.86
CA GLU A 27 -20.17 -25.01 12.84
C GLU A 27 -20.92 -25.12 11.52
N PRO A 28 -21.18 -24.01 10.83
CA PRO A 28 -21.91 -24.06 9.58
C PRO A 28 -21.10 -25.02 8.71
N MET A 29 -21.63 -26.23 8.56
CA MET A 29 -21.04 -27.27 7.75
C MET A 29 -21.33 -26.83 6.33
N VAL A 30 -20.58 -25.83 5.87
CA VAL A 30 -20.63 -25.32 4.51
C VAL A 30 -20.16 -26.50 3.67
N LEU A 31 -21.13 -27.20 3.09
CA LEU A 31 -20.89 -28.35 2.25
C LEU A 31 -20.22 -27.85 0.98
N TYR A 32 -18.88 -27.86 1.00
CA TYR A 32 -18.04 -27.57 -0.16
C TYR A 32 -18.31 -28.52 -1.34
N SER A 33 -19.07 -29.60 -1.13
CA SER A 33 -19.45 -30.58 -2.14
C SER A 33 -20.24 -30.01 -3.31
N ASP A 34 -20.90 -28.87 -3.10
CA ASP A 34 -21.79 -28.29 -4.12
C ASP A 34 -21.08 -27.25 -5.00
N LEU A 35 -19.80 -26.98 -4.75
CA LEU A 35 -19.00 -26.05 -5.54
C LEU A 35 -18.77 -26.58 -6.95
N THR A 36 -19.31 -25.86 -7.93
CA THR A 36 -19.15 -26.17 -9.35
C THR A 36 -18.60 -24.94 -10.09
N PRO A 37 -17.63 -25.08 -10.99
CA PRO A 37 -17.07 -23.95 -11.74
C PRO A 37 -18.11 -23.20 -12.57
N GLU A 38 -19.25 -23.83 -12.86
CA GLU A 38 -20.40 -23.27 -13.55
C GLU A 38 -21.20 -22.24 -12.72
N SER A 39 -20.93 -22.13 -11.41
CA SER A 39 -21.63 -21.18 -10.53
C SER A 39 -20.63 -20.32 -9.72
N PRO A 40 -20.00 -19.31 -10.35
CA PRO A 40 -19.04 -18.43 -9.67
C PRO A 40 -19.63 -17.74 -8.44
N GLU A 41 -20.94 -17.47 -8.41
CA GLU A 41 -21.65 -16.88 -7.28
C GLU A 41 -21.50 -17.71 -5.99
N MET A 42 -21.39 -19.03 -6.11
CA MET A 42 -21.17 -19.89 -4.95
C MET A 42 -19.81 -19.63 -4.30
N TYR A 43 -18.77 -19.40 -5.10
CA TYR A 43 -17.44 -19.04 -4.61
C TYR A 43 -17.45 -17.68 -3.92
N PHE A 44 -18.23 -16.73 -4.46
CA PHE A 44 -18.41 -15.43 -3.83
C PHE A 44 -19.08 -15.56 -2.45
N ASN A 45 -20.24 -16.20 -2.40
CA ASN A 45 -21.02 -16.34 -1.17
C ASN A 45 -20.25 -17.11 -0.09
N ILE A 46 -19.60 -18.22 -0.45
CA ILE A 46 -18.80 -19.01 0.50
C ILE A 46 -17.57 -18.22 0.96
N GLY A 47 -16.89 -17.53 0.04
CA GLY A 47 -15.73 -16.72 0.36
C GLY A 47 -16.06 -15.59 1.33
N GLU A 48 -17.13 -14.84 1.09
CA GLU A 48 -17.60 -13.79 2.01
C GLU A 48 -18.01 -14.35 3.36
N LEU A 49 -18.76 -15.47 3.38
CA LEU A 49 -19.20 -16.12 4.61
C LEU A 49 -18.01 -16.52 5.50
N LEU A 50 -17.01 -17.19 4.91
CA LEU A 50 -15.81 -17.61 5.63
C LEU A 50 -15.02 -16.43 6.21
N ILE A 51 -14.93 -15.32 5.47
CA ILE A 51 -14.24 -14.11 5.94
C ILE A 51 -15.05 -13.40 7.03
N ALA A 52 -16.39 -13.37 6.92
CA ALA A 52 -17.25 -12.64 7.84
C ALA A 52 -17.49 -13.35 9.18
N GLU A 53 -17.59 -14.68 9.17
CA GLU A 53 -18.01 -15.46 10.36
C GLU A 53 -16.85 -15.93 11.23
N THR A 54 -15.60 -15.76 10.81
CA THR A 54 -14.46 -16.39 11.48
C THR A 54 -13.43 -15.39 11.98
N ALA A 55 -12.84 -15.69 13.14
CA ALA A 55 -11.67 -14.98 13.68
C ALA A 55 -10.36 -15.73 13.40
N ASP A 56 -10.40 -16.80 12.61
CA ASP A 56 -9.28 -17.70 12.34
C ASP A 56 -8.64 -17.38 10.99
N ASP A 57 -7.32 -17.14 11.00
CA ASP A 57 -6.50 -16.86 9.82
C ASP A 57 -6.63 -17.98 8.76
N SER A 58 -6.88 -19.23 9.18
CA SER A 58 -7.02 -20.36 8.25
C SER A 58 -8.28 -20.24 7.38
N HIS A 59 -9.39 -19.79 7.96
CA HIS A 59 -10.64 -19.55 7.25
C HIS A 59 -10.60 -18.29 6.39
N ILE A 60 -9.89 -17.25 6.84
CA ILE A 60 -9.64 -16.04 6.03
C ILE A 60 -8.84 -16.42 4.78
N LEU A 61 -7.76 -17.19 4.94
CA LEU A 61 -6.97 -17.69 3.81
C LEU A 61 -7.81 -18.54 2.86
N LEU A 62 -8.67 -19.40 3.40
CA LEU A 62 -9.56 -20.20 2.58
C LEU A 62 -10.60 -19.35 1.84
N GLY A 63 -11.23 -18.40 2.50
CA GLY A 63 -12.20 -17.48 1.92
C GLY A 63 -11.58 -16.64 0.79
N THR A 64 -10.36 -16.13 0.98
CA THR A 64 -9.62 -15.41 -0.07
C THR A 64 -9.30 -16.31 -1.27
N GLN A 65 -8.95 -17.58 -1.08
CA GLN A 65 -8.79 -18.54 -2.19
C GLN A 65 -10.11 -18.77 -2.94
N PHE A 66 -11.24 -18.91 -2.24
CA PHE A 66 -12.55 -19.03 -2.88
C PHE A 66 -12.87 -17.81 -3.75
N LEU A 67 -12.75 -16.61 -3.18
CA LEU A 67 -13.00 -15.38 -3.91
C LEU A 67 -12.10 -15.26 -5.14
N ALA A 68 -10.80 -15.50 -4.99
CA ALA A 68 -9.85 -15.34 -6.09
C ALA A 68 -10.02 -16.39 -7.20
N ILE A 69 -10.43 -17.64 -6.89
CA ILE A 69 -10.89 -18.61 -7.90
C ILE A 69 -12.16 -18.10 -8.59
N GLY A 70 -13.12 -17.61 -7.80
CA GLY A 70 -14.36 -17.01 -8.28
C GLY A 70 -14.12 -15.90 -9.31
N VAL A 71 -13.15 -15.00 -9.07
CA VAL A 71 -12.79 -13.91 -10.01
C VAL A 71 -12.43 -14.48 -11.39
N GLY A 72 -11.59 -15.52 -11.41
CA GLY A 72 -11.19 -16.16 -12.67
C GLY A 72 -12.34 -16.88 -13.37
N LEU A 73 -13.22 -17.54 -12.62
CA LEU A 73 -14.40 -18.21 -13.17
C LEU A 73 -15.42 -17.21 -13.74
N ALA A 74 -15.78 -16.19 -12.97
CA ALA A 74 -16.69 -15.12 -13.38
C ALA A 74 -16.15 -14.38 -14.62
N SER A 75 -14.85 -14.07 -14.67
CA SER A 75 -14.24 -13.44 -15.84
C SER A 75 -14.30 -14.33 -17.10
N ARG A 76 -14.08 -15.65 -16.97
CA ARG A 76 -14.21 -16.59 -18.10
C ARG A 76 -15.64 -16.75 -18.60
N GLN A 77 -16.62 -16.52 -17.74
CA GLN A 77 -18.05 -16.60 -18.05
C GLN A 77 -18.65 -15.25 -18.46
N ASP A 78 -17.81 -14.23 -18.72
CA ASP A 78 -18.24 -12.88 -19.10
C ASP A 78 -19.19 -12.24 -18.07
N GLN A 79 -18.89 -12.44 -16.78
CA GLN A 79 -19.59 -11.83 -15.65
C GLN A 79 -18.72 -10.79 -14.93
N PRO A 80 -18.41 -9.64 -15.57
CA PRO A 80 -17.45 -8.66 -15.05
C PRO A 80 -17.90 -8.01 -13.74
N GLU A 81 -19.20 -7.79 -13.55
CA GLU A 81 -19.76 -7.20 -12.33
C GLU A 81 -19.54 -8.10 -11.10
N LEU A 82 -19.71 -9.41 -11.27
CA LEU A 82 -19.48 -10.39 -10.21
C LEU A 82 -17.98 -10.52 -9.91
N ALA A 83 -17.14 -10.59 -10.94
CA ALA A 83 -15.69 -10.57 -10.79
C ALA A 83 -15.21 -9.30 -10.05
N ALA A 84 -15.78 -8.13 -10.36
CA ALA A 84 -15.50 -6.88 -9.67
C ALA A 84 -15.92 -6.92 -8.19
N SER A 85 -17.10 -7.49 -7.87
CA SER A 85 -17.54 -7.69 -6.48
C SER A 85 -16.59 -8.58 -5.69
N MET A 86 -16.15 -9.70 -6.26
CA MET A 86 -15.18 -10.59 -5.61
C MET A 86 -13.82 -9.90 -5.40
N CYS A 87 -13.36 -9.09 -6.35
CA CYS A 87 -12.14 -8.29 -6.18
C CYS A 87 -12.25 -7.29 -5.02
N ILE A 88 -13.43 -6.68 -4.84
CA ILE A 88 -13.68 -5.77 -3.72
C ILE A 88 -13.70 -6.51 -2.38
N ALA A 89 -14.35 -7.67 -2.32
CA ALA A 89 -14.34 -8.52 -1.13
C ALA A 89 -12.90 -8.95 -0.77
N LEU A 90 -12.11 -9.38 -1.76
CA LEU A 90 -10.68 -9.67 -1.59
C LEU A 90 -9.94 -8.45 -1.03
N ALA A 91 -10.11 -7.28 -1.67
CA ALA A 91 -9.44 -6.05 -1.25
C ALA A 91 -9.76 -5.66 0.19
N TRP A 92 -10.96 -5.95 0.67
CA TRP A 92 -11.36 -5.67 2.04
C TRP A 92 -10.63 -6.56 3.05
N SER A 93 -10.52 -7.86 2.74
CA SER A 93 -9.79 -8.85 3.55
C SER A 93 -8.26 -8.78 3.42
N GLU A 94 -7.76 -8.11 2.38
CA GLU A 94 -6.33 -8.11 2.05
C GLU A 94 -5.52 -7.22 3.00
N PRO A 95 -4.51 -7.78 3.72
CA PRO A 95 -3.62 -7.01 4.59
C PRO A 95 -2.60 -6.15 3.82
N ASP A 96 -2.15 -6.57 2.64
CA ASP A 96 -1.26 -5.74 1.82
C ASP A 96 -2.06 -4.63 1.13
N ALA A 97 -1.91 -3.38 1.58
CA ALA A 97 -2.68 -2.28 0.99
C ALA A 97 -2.36 -2.02 -0.48
N LYS A 98 -1.18 -2.44 -0.99
CA LYS A 98 -0.88 -2.35 -2.43
C LYS A 98 -1.70 -3.35 -3.22
N MET A 99 -1.72 -4.62 -2.79
CA MET A 99 -2.58 -5.63 -3.40
C MET A 99 -4.05 -5.22 -3.29
N ALA A 100 -4.48 -4.73 -2.13
CA ALA A 100 -5.84 -4.21 -1.96
C ALA A 100 -6.15 -3.07 -2.94
N ALA A 101 -5.23 -2.13 -3.15
CA ALA A 101 -5.39 -1.06 -4.13
C ALA A 101 -5.44 -1.61 -5.57
N SER A 102 -4.57 -2.57 -5.92
CA SER A 102 -4.58 -3.23 -7.23
C SER A 102 -5.88 -3.99 -7.48
N LEU A 103 -6.45 -4.64 -6.46
CA LEU A 103 -7.76 -5.31 -6.54
C LEU A 103 -8.90 -4.31 -6.74
N TRP A 104 -8.84 -3.14 -6.09
CA TRP A 104 -9.77 -2.05 -6.36
C TRP A 104 -9.63 -1.49 -7.79
N ASP A 105 -8.40 -1.29 -8.26
CA ASP A 105 -8.12 -0.83 -9.63
C ASP A 105 -8.64 -1.86 -10.65
N PHE A 106 -8.46 -3.16 -10.40
CA PHE A 106 -8.99 -4.22 -11.25
C PHE A 106 -10.53 -4.28 -11.23
N ALA A 107 -11.15 -4.13 -10.05
CA ALA A 107 -12.60 -4.06 -9.93
C ALA A 107 -13.18 -2.89 -10.73
N LEU A 108 -12.49 -1.74 -10.75
CA LEU A 108 -12.89 -0.57 -11.54
C LEU A 108 -12.73 -0.80 -13.06
N MET A 109 -11.68 -1.53 -13.47
CA MET A 109 -11.50 -1.91 -14.89
C MET A 109 -12.60 -2.85 -15.36
N LEU A 110 -13.03 -3.79 -14.51
CA LEU A 110 -14.11 -4.73 -14.81
C LEU A 110 -15.49 -4.05 -14.79
N ASP A 111 -15.75 -3.17 -13.82
CA ASP A 111 -17.01 -2.46 -13.66
C ASP A 111 -16.79 -0.96 -13.34
N PRO A 112 -16.75 -0.10 -14.38
CA PRO A 112 -16.54 1.34 -14.22
C PRO A 112 -17.60 2.06 -13.38
N ASN A 113 -18.80 1.48 -13.19
CA ASN A 113 -19.85 2.09 -12.39
C ASN A 113 -19.48 2.20 -10.90
N ARG A 114 -18.42 1.50 -10.46
CA ARG A 114 -17.91 1.50 -9.09
C ARG A 114 -16.95 2.63 -8.78
N TYR A 115 -16.74 3.57 -9.70
CA TYR A 115 -15.81 4.69 -9.54
C TYR A 115 -15.97 5.44 -8.22
N SER A 116 -17.20 5.71 -7.79
CA SER A 116 -17.46 6.44 -6.53
C SER A 116 -16.96 5.67 -5.30
N ALA A 117 -17.21 4.36 -5.22
CA ALA A 117 -16.71 3.50 -4.14
C ALA A 117 -15.19 3.38 -4.19
N TRP A 118 -14.63 3.19 -5.39
CA TRP A 118 -13.18 3.14 -5.61
C TRP A 118 -12.47 4.39 -5.07
N VAL A 119 -12.98 5.59 -5.39
CA VAL A 119 -12.40 6.86 -4.91
C VAL A 119 -12.36 6.90 -3.39
N VAL A 120 -13.41 6.45 -2.69
CA VAL A 120 -13.48 6.50 -1.22
C VAL A 120 -12.50 5.50 -0.60
N HIS A 121 -12.52 4.25 -1.05
CA HIS A 121 -11.76 3.16 -0.41
C HIS A 121 -10.26 3.19 -0.74
N ARG A 122 -9.90 3.48 -1.99
CA ARG A 122 -8.51 3.62 -2.40
C ARG A 122 -7.83 4.78 -1.65
N ASN A 123 -8.51 5.92 -1.55
CA ASN A 123 -7.96 7.08 -0.84
C ASN A 123 -7.84 6.87 0.66
N ALA A 124 -8.71 6.08 1.30
CA ALA A 124 -8.63 5.83 2.74
C ALA A 124 -7.40 4.99 3.11
N ARG A 125 -7.16 3.87 2.40
CA ARG A 125 -6.02 2.98 2.67
C ARG A 125 -4.68 3.54 2.20
N LEU A 126 -4.66 4.23 1.05
CA LEU A 126 -3.45 4.91 0.58
C LEU A 126 -3.06 6.06 1.52
N LYS A 127 -4.00 6.74 2.20
CA LYS A 127 -3.69 7.82 3.14
C LYS A 127 -2.91 7.38 4.37
N GLU A 128 -3.17 6.20 4.93
CA GLU A 128 -2.42 5.69 6.09
C GLU A 128 -0.99 5.29 5.73
N GLN A 129 -0.82 4.58 4.60
CA GLN A 129 0.51 4.31 4.05
C GLN A 129 1.21 5.58 3.58
N ALA A 130 0.46 6.57 3.11
CA ALA A 130 1.00 7.82 2.62
C ALA A 130 1.77 8.58 3.70
N VAL A 131 1.28 8.60 4.94
CA VAL A 131 1.99 9.27 6.03
C VAL A 131 3.36 8.62 6.27
N VAL A 132 3.41 7.29 6.34
CA VAL A 132 4.66 6.55 6.58
C VAL A 132 5.64 6.72 5.42
N PHE A 133 5.15 6.68 4.18
CA PHE A 133 5.97 6.87 2.98
C PHE A 133 6.48 8.31 2.85
N GLU A 134 5.67 9.31 3.21
CA GLU A 134 6.08 10.71 3.30
C GLU A 134 7.18 10.91 4.35
N GLU A 135 6.99 10.35 5.55
CA GLU A 135 7.99 10.40 6.61
C GLU A 135 9.29 9.67 6.22
N ALA A 136 9.19 8.57 5.46
CA ALA A 136 10.36 7.88 4.90
C ALA A 136 11.08 8.74 3.85
N ALA A 137 10.35 9.43 2.98
CA ALA A 137 10.94 10.40 2.06
C ALA A 137 11.61 11.55 2.82
N GLN A 138 10.99 12.05 3.90
CA GLN A 138 11.57 13.06 4.78
C GLN A 138 12.83 12.55 5.48
N CYS A 139 12.93 11.27 5.81
CA CYS A 139 14.15 10.66 6.33
C CYS A 139 15.30 10.73 5.32
N VAL A 140 15.04 10.34 4.07
CA VAL A 140 16.01 10.44 2.96
C VAL A 140 16.42 11.90 2.75
N TYR A 141 15.45 12.81 2.69
CA TYR A 141 15.68 14.24 2.56
C TYR A 141 16.54 14.79 3.69
N ALA A 142 16.22 14.46 4.95
CA ALA A 142 16.95 14.91 6.13
C ALA A 142 18.41 14.45 6.11
N ALA A 143 18.66 13.18 5.76
CA ALA A 143 20.03 12.68 5.61
C ALA A 143 20.78 13.46 4.52
N ARG A 144 20.13 13.69 3.37
CA ARG A 144 20.69 14.43 2.22
C ARG A 144 20.86 15.92 2.48
N PHE A 145 20.15 16.49 3.45
CA PHE A 145 20.32 17.87 3.89
C PHE A 145 21.23 18.02 5.12
N ASN A 146 21.93 16.95 5.50
CA ASN A 146 22.81 16.93 6.67
C ASN A 146 22.06 17.34 7.96
N ASP A 147 20.89 16.75 8.18
CA ASP A 147 20.12 16.82 9.44
C ASP A 147 20.15 15.45 10.14
N PRO A 148 21.31 15.04 10.71
CA PRO A 148 21.50 13.69 11.22
C PRO A 148 20.57 13.38 12.39
N LYS A 149 20.21 14.38 13.21
CA LYS A 149 19.28 14.19 14.32
C LYS A 149 17.91 13.76 13.82
N ARG A 150 17.30 14.54 12.90
CA ARG A 150 15.97 14.20 12.36
C ARG A 150 16.01 12.90 11.56
N ALA A 151 17.06 12.70 10.75
CA ALA A 151 17.22 11.49 9.96
C ALA A 151 17.37 10.24 10.86
N SER A 152 18.16 10.32 11.93
CA SER A 152 18.32 9.24 12.91
C SER A 152 17.01 8.94 13.66
N GLU A 153 16.27 9.96 14.08
CA GLU A 153 14.97 9.81 14.76
C GLU A 153 13.96 9.08 13.86
N LEU A 154 13.89 9.44 12.57
CA LEU A 154 13.02 8.78 11.60
C LEU A 154 13.49 7.35 11.27
N LEU A 155 14.79 7.17 11.00
CA LEU A 155 15.37 5.87 10.63
C LEU A 155 15.27 4.83 11.75
N ALA A 156 15.22 5.25 13.02
CA ALA A 156 15.04 4.34 14.15
C ALA A 156 13.64 3.70 14.19
N ARG A 157 12.66 4.25 13.48
CA ARG A 157 11.29 3.72 13.46
C ARG A 157 11.16 2.54 12.49
N ARG A 158 10.57 1.44 12.97
CA ARG A 158 10.46 0.16 12.22
C ARG A 158 9.59 0.28 10.96
N ASP A 159 8.52 1.06 11.03
CA ASP A 159 7.61 1.36 9.91
C ASP A 159 8.34 2.14 8.80
N ILE A 160 9.14 3.14 9.16
CA ILE A 160 9.98 3.91 8.23
C ILE A 160 11.04 3.03 7.57
N LEU A 161 11.73 2.18 8.34
CA LEU A 161 12.69 1.21 7.79
C LEU A 161 12.05 0.29 6.76
N ARG A 162 10.85 -0.23 7.05
CA ARG A 162 10.10 -1.08 6.12
C ARG A 162 9.73 -0.29 4.85
N ALA A 163 9.20 0.92 5.00
CA ALA A 163 8.85 1.79 3.87
C ALA A 163 10.06 2.12 2.98
N LEU A 164 11.23 2.39 3.57
CA LEU A 164 12.48 2.60 2.84
C LEU A 164 12.91 1.35 2.06
N GLN A 165 12.79 0.16 2.66
CA GLN A 165 13.11 -1.10 1.99
C GLN A 165 12.15 -1.37 0.83
N ASP A 166 10.86 -1.15 1.02
CA ASP A 166 9.84 -1.36 0.00
C ASP A 166 9.98 -0.34 -1.13
N GLY A 167 10.27 0.93 -0.80
CA GLY A 167 10.60 1.97 -1.77
C GLY A 167 11.85 1.64 -2.58
N ALA A 168 12.89 1.10 -1.92
CA ALA A 168 14.12 0.69 -2.61
C ALA A 168 13.85 -0.45 -3.60
N ARG A 169 13.09 -1.49 -3.21
CA ARG A 169 12.72 -2.59 -4.12
C ARG A 169 11.94 -2.10 -5.33
N GLN A 170 10.96 -1.22 -5.13
CA GLN A 170 10.19 -0.60 -6.20
C GLN A 170 11.06 0.26 -7.14
N ALA A 171 12.05 0.95 -6.57
CA ALA A 171 13.03 1.71 -7.35
C ALA A 171 14.05 0.81 -8.09
N GLY A 172 14.00 -0.52 -7.93
CA GLY A 172 15.02 -1.45 -8.46
C GLY A 172 16.39 -1.23 -7.82
N LEU A 173 16.43 -0.81 -6.55
CA LEU A 173 17.63 -0.54 -5.77
C LEU A 173 17.81 -1.63 -4.71
N ASP A 174 19.06 -1.91 -4.34
CA ASP A 174 19.36 -2.81 -3.22
C ASP A 174 19.00 -2.14 -1.87
N PRO A 175 18.01 -2.67 -1.12
CA PRO A 175 17.61 -2.10 0.18
C PRO A 175 18.74 -2.06 1.21
N VAL A 176 19.66 -3.03 1.19
CA VAL A 176 20.78 -3.10 2.12
C VAL A 176 21.79 -2.00 1.82
N LYS A 177 22.10 -1.78 0.53
CA LYS A 177 22.97 -0.69 0.08
C LYS A 177 22.39 0.68 0.47
N ILE A 178 21.09 0.88 0.29
CA ILE A 178 20.39 2.12 0.69
C ILE A 178 20.48 2.36 2.19
N HIS A 179 20.19 1.33 3.01
CA HIS A 179 20.25 1.47 4.45
C HIS A 179 21.64 1.84 4.94
N ARG A 180 22.69 1.14 4.46
CA ARG A 180 24.08 1.47 4.80
C ARG A 180 24.50 2.86 4.35
N LEU A 181 24.03 3.31 3.18
CA LEU A 181 24.30 4.66 2.68
C LEU A 181 23.68 5.71 3.61
N LEU A 182 22.41 5.53 4.01
CA LEU A 182 21.74 6.44 4.95
C LEU A 182 22.46 6.45 6.31
N GLU A 183 22.81 5.28 6.86
CA GLU A 183 23.57 5.20 8.11
C GLU A 183 24.93 5.88 8.01
N SER A 184 25.65 5.70 6.89
CA SER A 184 26.93 6.37 6.66
C SER A 184 26.79 7.88 6.61
N MET A 185 25.72 8.40 6.02
CA MET A 185 25.46 9.85 5.95
C MET A 185 25.03 10.40 7.31
N ILE A 186 24.22 9.67 8.07
CA ILE A 186 23.75 10.08 9.41
C ILE A 186 24.92 10.10 10.42
N ASN A 187 25.83 9.14 10.31
CA ASN A 187 26.97 8.99 11.22
C ASN A 187 28.26 9.64 10.70
N ASP A 188 28.21 10.42 9.62
CA ASP A 188 29.40 11.12 9.12
C ASP A 188 29.91 12.10 10.18
N SER A 189 31.19 11.97 10.54
CA SER A 189 31.87 12.83 11.51
C SER A 189 31.90 14.31 11.10
N HIS A 190 31.61 14.60 9.84
CA HIS A 190 31.57 15.96 9.28
C HIS A 190 30.17 16.56 9.27
N ASN A 191 29.21 15.93 9.96
CA ASN A 191 27.88 16.48 10.12
C ASN A 191 27.92 17.69 11.05
N ASP A 192 27.84 18.90 10.48
CA ASP A 192 27.81 20.16 11.22
C ASP A 192 26.36 20.66 11.45
N ASP A 193 26.09 21.19 12.65
CA ASP A 193 24.86 21.88 13.06
C ASP A 193 24.48 23.03 12.13
N CYS A 194 25.47 23.62 11.45
CA CYS A 194 25.25 24.68 10.48
C CYS A 194 24.59 24.18 9.19
N ARG A 195 24.58 22.86 8.93
CA ARG A 195 23.94 22.19 7.78
C ARG A 195 24.42 22.75 6.43
N GLY A 196 25.68 23.14 6.32
CA GLY A 196 26.23 23.79 5.14
C GLY A 196 25.68 25.20 4.85
N ARG A 197 25.01 25.84 5.84
CA ARG A 197 24.59 27.24 5.72
C ARG A 197 25.80 28.15 5.89
N VAL A 198 26.04 29.02 4.91
CA VAL A 198 27.08 30.05 4.99
C VAL A 198 26.89 30.95 6.21
N PHE A 199 25.64 31.19 6.62
CA PHE A 199 25.30 32.02 7.76
C PHE A 199 24.41 31.26 8.76
N ILE A 200 24.77 31.34 10.04
CA ILE A 200 23.93 30.90 11.17
C ILE A 200 23.43 32.10 11.97
N THR A 201 22.32 31.90 12.66
CA THR A 201 21.72 32.92 13.52
C THR A 201 22.12 32.64 14.96
N GLU A 202 22.95 33.52 15.54
CA GLU A 202 23.30 33.48 16.95
C GLU A 202 22.42 34.44 17.74
N ARG A 203 21.98 34.01 18.93
CA ARG A 203 21.33 34.88 19.91
C ARG A 203 22.27 35.04 21.10
N SER A 204 22.76 36.25 21.31
CA SER A 204 23.57 36.61 22.48
C SER A 204 23.15 37.98 22.99
N GLU A 205 23.05 38.14 24.31
CA GLU A 205 22.75 39.42 24.98
C GLU A 205 21.48 40.12 24.45
N GLY A 206 20.45 39.36 24.10
CA GLY A 206 19.19 39.91 23.57
C GLY A 206 19.27 40.41 22.12
N GLN A 207 20.41 40.25 21.45
CA GLN A 207 20.57 40.56 20.02
C GLN A 207 20.59 39.29 19.17
N VAL A 208 19.95 39.37 18.01
CA VAL A 208 20.00 38.32 16.98
C VAL A 208 21.03 38.75 15.93
N ARG A 209 22.14 38.03 15.80
CA ARG A 209 23.19 38.32 14.83
C ARG A 209 23.31 37.19 13.80
N ARG A 210 23.54 37.54 12.54
CA ARG A 210 23.94 36.59 11.49
C ARG A 210 25.47 36.52 11.49
N VAL A 211 26.02 35.34 11.74
CA VAL A 211 27.47 35.10 11.71
C VAL A 211 27.79 34.07 10.64
N VAL A 212 28.98 34.15 10.05
CA VAL A 212 29.46 33.16 9.08
C VAL A 212 29.73 31.86 9.84
N CYS A 213 29.15 30.75 9.37
CA CYS A 213 29.41 29.42 9.94
C CYS A 213 30.92 29.13 9.86
N GLN A 214 31.57 28.70 10.95
CA GLN A 214 33.02 28.45 10.91
C GLN A 214 33.40 27.25 10.02
N ASP A 215 32.46 26.34 9.76
CA ASP A 215 32.64 25.14 8.94
C ASP A 215 31.88 25.20 7.58
N HIS A 216 31.62 26.42 7.08
CA HIS A 216 30.92 26.70 5.83
C HIS A 216 31.61 26.18 4.55
N THR A 217 32.77 25.53 4.66
CA THR A 217 33.57 25.07 3.52
C THR A 217 33.04 23.77 2.90
N ARG A 218 32.10 23.10 3.57
CA ARG A 218 31.49 21.86 3.07
C ARG A 218 30.04 22.12 2.65
N PRO A 219 29.74 22.07 1.34
CA PRO A 219 28.38 22.28 0.87
C PRO A 219 27.44 21.20 1.41
N ILE A 220 26.19 21.61 1.67
CA ILE A 220 25.04 20.83 2.10
C ILE A 220 25.10 19.38 1.60
N GLY A 221 25.07 18.43 2.55
CA GLY A 221 24.81 16.99 2.39
C GLY A 221 25.04 16.45 0.98
N SER A 222 26.29 16.48 0.54
CA SER A 222 26.68 15.77 -0.66
C SER A 222 26.63 14.29 -0.32
N SER A 223 25.68 13.59 -0.93
CA SER A 223 25.85 12.16 -1.15
C SER A 223 27.32 11.88 -1.53
N PRO A 224 27.95 10.83 -0.99
CA PRO A 224 29.39 10.60 -1.14
C PRO A 224 29.88 10.58 -2.60
N ASN A 225 28.97 10.30 -3.53
CA ASN A 225 29.18 10.44 -4.97
C ASN A 225 27.87 10.68 -5.73
N GLU A 226 27.98 10.94 -7.03
CA GLU A 226 26.85 11.18 -7.94
C GLU A 226 25.89 9.98 -8.03
N GLU A 227 26.41 8.75 -8.07
CA GLU A 227 25.60 7.52 -8.12
C GLU A 227 24.68 7.43 -6.90
N SER A 228 25.24 7.65 -5.73
CA SER A 228 24.51 7.62 -4.46
C SER A 228 23.45 8.74 -4.40
N LEU A 229 23.71 9.89 -5.03
CA LEU A 229 22.74 10.99 -5.11
C LEU A 229 21.55 10.59 -5.98
N ARG A 230 21.83 9.99 -7.15
CA ARG A 230 20.81 9.48 -8.07
C ARG A 230 19.97 8.38 -7.39
N MET A 231 20.61 7.49 -6.63
CA MET A 231 19.90 6.46 -5.85
C MET A 231 18.94 7.06 -4.83
N LEU A 232 19.39 8.02 -4.02
CA LEU A 232 18.56 8.67 -3.00
C LEU A 232 17.41 9.47 -3.61
N ILE A 233 17.65 10.20 -4.71
CA ILE A 233 16.59 10.92 -5.43
C ILE A 233 15.57 9.93 -6.00
N LYS A 234 16.01 8.83 -6.60
CA LYS A 234 15.10 7.80 -7.15
C LYS A 234 14.23 7.19 -6.04
N LEU A 235 14.83 6.90 -4.89
CA LEU A 235 14.11 6.41 -3.73
C LEU A 235 13.11 7.44 -3.19
N GLU A 236 13.54 8.69 -2.97
CA GLU A 236 12.70 9.80 -2.50
C GLU A 236 11.50 10.00 -3.43
N LEU A 237 11.70 9.94 -4.75
CA LEU A 237 10.63 10.03 -5.74
C LEU A 237 9.66 8.86 -5.65
N VAL A 238 10.12 7.61 -5.55
CA VAL A 238 9.22 6.45 -5.38
C VAL A 238 8.42 6.54 -4.09
N LEU A 239 9.06 7.00 -3.00
CA LEU A 239 8.38 7.18 -1.72
C LEU A 239 7.31 8.28 -1.80
N LEU A 240 7.56 9.35 -2.54
CA LEU A 240 6.62 10.46 -2.74
C LEU A 240 5.57 10.19 -3.82
N ASP A 241 5.86 9.36 -4.82
CA ASP A 241 4.94 9.02 -5.92
C ASP A 241 3.83 8.07 -5.44
N GLY A 242 4.14 7.21 -4.46
CA GLY A 242 3.12 6.47 -3.69
C GLY A 242 2.07 7.37 -3.02
N LEU A 243 2.29 8.70 -2.96
CA LEU A 243 1.42 9.70 -2.35
C LEU A 243 0.58 10.51 -3.36
N ARG A 244 0.85 10.43 -4.67
CA ARG A 244 0.24 11.33 -5.67
C ARG A 244 -0.43 10.59 -6.83
N PRO A 245 -1.67 10.10 -6.65
CA PRO A 245 -2.46 9.58 -7.76
C PRO A 245 -3.24 10.67 -8.53
N SER A 246 -2.77 11.92 -8.56
CA SER A 246 -3.50 13.03 -9.21
C SER A 246 -2.60 13.85 -10.12
N GLY A 247 -2.67 13.58 -11.42
CA GLY A 247 -2.72 14.55 -12.54
C GLY A 247 -1.58 15.54 -12.80
N ASP A 248 -0.77 15.92 -11.81
CA ASP A 248 0.13 17.09 -11.87
C ASP A 248 1.60 16.74 -11.63
N ALA A 249 1.97 15.45 -11.54
CA ALA A 249 3.37 15.08 -11.70
C ALA A 249 3.75 15.37 -13.17
N PRO A 250 4.75 16.23 -13.45
CA PRO A 250 5.13 16.51 -14.83
C PRO A 250 5.54 15.18 -15.46
N TRP A 251 4.76 14.77 -16.45
CA TRP A 251 4.87 13.52 -17.22
C TRP A 251 6.32 13.19 -17.61
N ALA A 252 7.18 14.20 -17.77
CA ALA A 252 8.60 14.09 -18.01
C ALA A 252 9.39 13.35 -16.90
N THR A 253 9.06 13.53 -15.62
CA THR A 253 9.76 12.87 -14.50
C THR A 253 9.38 11.40 -14.38
N ILE A 254 8.09 11.08 -14.60
CA ILE A 254 7.57 9.70 -14.64
C ILE A 254 8.13 8.98 -15.88
N ALA A 255 8.07 9.61 -17.05
CA ALA A 255 8.64 9.07 -18.28
C ALA A 255 10.14 8.81 -18.15
N TYR A 256 10.92 9.72 -17.56
CA TYR A 256 12.38 9.53 -17.44
C TYR A 256 12.77 8.36 -16.50
N LEU A 257 11.92 8.00 -15.54
CA LEU A 257 12.16 6.93 -14.56
C LEU A 257 11.52 5.59 -14.92
N GLN A 258 10.42 5.59 -15.69
CA GLN A 258 9.66 4.41 -16.11
C GLN A 258 9.99 3.91 -17.53
N LEU A 259 11.04 4.43 -18.18
CA LEU A 259 11.50 4.02 -19.53
C LEU A 259 11.92 2.53 -19.66
N SER A 260 11.52 1.65 -18.75
CA SER A 260 11.75 0.21 -18.86
C SER A 260 10.56 -0.67 -18.52
N GLU A 261 9.52 -0.20 -17.82
CA GLU A 261 8.34 -1.03 -17.55
C GLU A 261 7.05 -0.21 -17.65
N PRO A 262 6.08 -0.60 -18.51
CA PRO A 262 4.75 -0.01 -18.47
C PRO A 262 4.15 -0.25 -17.07
N ALA A 263 3.35 0.71 -16.58
CA ALA A 263 2.55 0.49 -15.38
C ALA A 263 1.82 -0.86 -15.55
N ARG A 264 2.14 -1.85 -14.71
CA ARG A 264 1.59 -3.19 -14.87
C ARG A 264 0.09 -3.09 -14.62
N GLU A 265 -0.69 -3.29 -15.68
CA GLU A 265 -2.14 -3.42 -15.56
C GLU A 265 -2.43 -4.58 -14.60
N PRO A 266 -3.33 -4.39 -13.62
CA PRO A 266 -3.72 -5.49 -12.76
C PRO A 266 -4.38 -6.58 -13.61
N SER A 267 -3.99 -7.82 -13.41
CA SER A 267 -4.41 -8.94 -14.25
C SER A 267 -4.81 -10.17 -13.45
N LEU A 268 -5.60 -11.05 -14.07
CA LEU A 268 -5.97 -12.34 -13.47
C LEU A 268 -4.76 -13.19 -13.09
N SER A 269 -3.66 -13.12 -13.87
CA SER A 269 -2.46 -13.88 -13.54
C SER A 269 -1.80 -13.37 -12.26
N GLN A 270 -1.81 -12.06 -12.00
CA GLN A 270 -1.27 -11.50 -10.76
C GLN A 270 -2.08 -11.96 -9.54
N ILE A 271 -3.42 -11.98 -9.64
CA ILE A 271 -4.30 -12.49 -8.58
C ILE A 271 -4.01 -13.98 -8.33
N ALA A 272 -3.91 -14.77 -9.40
CA ALA A 272 -3.61 -16.19 -9.30
C ALA A 272 -2.25 -16.46 -8.65
N ASP A 273 -1.21 -15.75 -9.07
CA ASP A 273 0.14 -15.90 -8.53
C ASP A 273 0.20 -15.51 -7.05
N TYR A 274 -0.43 -14.40 -6.66
CA TYR A 274 -0.41 -13.90 -5.29
C TYR A 274 -1.14 -14.82 -4.31
N TYR A 275 -2.34 -15.30 -4.67
CA TYR A 275 -3.13 -16.20 -3.83
C TYR A 275 -2.79 -17.69 -4.04
N ASN A 276 -1.76 -18.00 -4.85
CA ASN A 276 -1.33 -19.36 -5.19
C ASN A 276 -2.48 -20.23 -5.74
N ILE A 277 -3.24 -19.69 -6.67
CA ILE A 277 -4.41 -20.31 -7.27
C ILE A 277 -4.08 -20.86 -8.65
N ASN A 278 -4.61 -22.04 -8.93
CA ASN A 278 -4.65 -22.59 -10.27
C ASN A 278 -6.10 -22.67 -10.76
N TYR A 279 -6.47 -21.79 -11.68
CA TYR A 279 -7.81 -21.77 -12.28
C TYR A 279 -8.19 -23.02 -13.08
N ALA A 280 -7.27 -23.96 -13.32
CA ALA A 280 -7.56 -25.28 -13.88
C ALA A 280 -8.01 -26.30 -12.81
N ARG A 281 -8.04 -25.91 -11.53
CA ARG A 281 -8.42 -26.75 -10.40
C ARG A 281 -9.51 -26.08 -9.54
N PRO A 282 -10.73 -25.90 -10.07
CA PRO A 282 -11.76 -25.13 -9.39
C PRO A 282 -12.44 -25.91 -8.26
N TYR A 283 -12.38 -27.24 -8.24
CA TYR A 283 -13.09 -28.05 -7.24
C TYR A 283 -12.27 -28.19 -5.96
N ARG A 284 -12.94 -28.28 -4.81
CA ARG A 284 -12.29 -28.56 -3.52
C ARG A 284 -12.70 -29.94 -2.99
N ARG A 285 -11.74 -30.84 -2.81
CA ARG A 285 -11.93 -32.19 -2.25
C ARG A 285 -10.82 -32.54 -1.27
N ASP A 286 -11.18 -33.12 -0.14
CA ASP A 286 -10.22 -33.54 0.90
C ASP A 286 -9.19 -32.44 1.21
N ASP A 287 -9.67 -31.20 1.37
CA ASP A 287 -8.87 -29.98 1.60
C ASP A 287 -7.86 -29.62 0.50
N ARG A 288 -8.09 -30.09 -0.73
CA ARG A 288 -7.22 -29.82 -1.88
C ARG A 288 -8.02 -29.33 -3.09
N TRP A 289 -7.40 -28.44 -3.86
CA TRP A 289 -7.92 -28.00 -5.14
C TRP A 289 -7.66 -29.04 -6.23
N THR A 290 -8.71 -29.50 -6.91
CA THR A 290 -8.68 -30.56 -7.94
C THR A 290 -9.28 -30.09 -9.27
N SER A 291 -8.84 -30.71 -10.37
CA SER A 291 -9.34 -30.42 -11.72
C SER A 291 -10.60 -31.19 -12.09
N SER A 292 -10.93 -32.24 -11.35
CA SER A 292 -12.12 -33.06 -11.55
C SER A 292 -13.10 -32.87 -10.38
N PRO A 293 -14.41 -32.91 -10.66
CA PRO A 293 -15.45 -32.79 -9.66
C PRO A 293 -15.32 -33.81 -8.57
#